data_AF-A0A2D8FT76-F1
#
_entry.id   AF-A0A2D8FT76-F1
#
_cell.length_a   1.000
_cell.length_b   1.000
_cell.length_c   1.000
_cell.angle_alpha   90.00
_cell.angle_beta   90.00
_cell.angle_gamma   90.00
#
_symmetry.space_group_name_H-M   'P 1'
#
loop_
_entity.id
_entity.type
_entity.pdbx_description
1 polymer ?
#
loop_
_entity_poly.entity_id
_entity_poly.type
_entity_poly.pdbx_seq_one_letter_code
_entity_poly.pdbx_strand_id
1 'polypeptide(L)' 'MQQRNLTEHVSLSGETELSGKALKVLQAARKVFLAHGFSAATTDMIQREAGVSKSTVYAHFTN' A
#
# COMPACT_ATOMS: atom_id res chain seq x y z
N MET A 1 30.78 -11.83 -27.77
CA MET A 1 29.80 -10.76 -27.53
C MET A 1 28.85 -11.25 -26.45
N GLN A 2 29.07 -10.90 -25.18
CA GLN A 2 28.12 -11.22 -24.12
C GLN A 2 27.40 -9.94 -23.74
N GLN A 3 26.09 -9.95 -23.97
CA GLN A 3 25.18 -8.83 -23.83
C GLN A 3 25.11 -8.37 -22.36
N ARG A 4 25.31 -7.06 -22.17
CA ARG A 4 25.02 -6.32 -20.94
C ARG A 4 23.53 -6.43 -20.61
N ASN A 5 23.17 -6.85 -19.41
CA ASN A 5 21.94 -6.43 -18.75
C ASN A 5 22.31 -5.84 -17.39
N LEU A 6 22.57 -4.53 -17.41
CA LEU A 6 22.49 -3.69 -16.21
C LEU A 6 21.02 -3.66 -15.79
N THR A 7 20.62 -4.56 -14.90
CA THR A 7 19.50 -4.26 -14.03
C THR A 7 20.10 -3.45 -12.88
N GLU A 8 20.13 -2.14 -13.06
CA GLU A 8 20.44 -1.21 -11.99
C GLU A 8 19.47 -1.48 -10.85
N HIS A 9 19.96 -2.10 -9.78
CA HIS A 9 19.29 -2.08 -8.50
C HIS A 9 19.33 -0.63 -8.02
N VAL A 10 18.28 0.11 -8.34
CA VAL A 10 17.96 1.37 -7.70
C VAL A 10 17.61 1.04 -6.24
N SER A 11 18.64 0.95 -5.40
CA SER A 11 18.51 0.90 -3.95
C SER A 11 18.19 2.31 -3.48
N LEU A 12 16.91 2.67 -3.54
CA LEU A 12 16.38 3.84 -2.84
C LEU A 12 16.38 3.52 -1.34
N SER A 13 17.35 4.09 -0.65
CA SER A 13 17.48 4.12 0.80
C SER A 13 16.15 4.45 1.48
N GLY A 14 15.53 3.44 2.11
CA GLY A 14 14.30 3.60 2.89
C GLY A 14 13.24 2.49 2.76
N GLU A 15 13.52 1.35 2.12
CA GLU A 15 12.54 0.26 1.99
C GLU A 15 12.26 -0.44 3.33
N THR A 16 11.36 0.14 4.12
CA THR A 16 10.62 -0.63 5.12
C THR A 16 9.77 -1.61 4.32
N GLU A 17 10.21 -2.87 4.25
CA GLU A 17 9.46 -3.93 3.61
C GLU A 17 8.04 -3.94 4.20
N LEU A 18 7.05 -3.60 3.38
CA LEU A 18 5.69 -3.45 3.86
C LEU A 18 5.17 -4.81 4.31
N SER A 19 4.69 -4.88 5.55
CA SER A 19 4.07 -6.11 6.05
C SER A 19 2.91 -6.54 5.13
N GLY A 20 2.60 -7.84 5.09
CA GLY A 20 1.47 -8.35 4.31
C GLY A 20 0.13 -7.67 4.64
N LYS A 21 -0.04 -7.17 5.88
CA LYS A 21 -1.21 -6.37 6.27
C LYS A 21 -1.18 -4.97 5.67
N ALA A 22 -0.01 -4.32 5.64
CA ALA A 22 0.15 -3.02 5.01
C ALA A 22 -0.12 -3.10 3.49
N LEU A 23 0.33 -4.15 2.82
CA LEU A 23 0.03 -4.39 1.39
C LEU A 23 -1.48 -4.56 1.15
N LYS A 24 -2.19 -5.31 2.00
CA LYS A 24 -3.66 -5.45 1.91
C LYS A 24 -4.36 -4.10 2.04
N VAL A 25 -3.92 -3.26 2.97
CA VAL A 25 -4.48 -1.91 3.16
C VAL A 25 -4.26 -1.05 1.92
N LEU A 26 -3.06 -1.08 1.31
CA LEU A 26 -2.79 -0.32 0.07
C LEU A 26 -3.65 -0.78 -1.10
N GLN A 27 -3.79 -2.09 -1.29
CA GLN A 27 -4.63 -2.66 -2.34
C GLN A 27 -6.11 -2.28 -2.15
N ALA A 28 -6.60 -2.34 -0.92
CA ALA A 28 -7.95 -1.92 -0.57
C ALA A 28 -8.15 -0.42 -0.79
N ALA A 29 -7.22 0.41 -0.32
CA ALA A 29 -7.24 1.86 -0.52
C ALA A 29 -7.37 2.21 -2.00
N ARG A 30 -6.54 1.59 -2.85
CA ARG A 30 -6.61 1.78 -4.31
C ARG A 30 -8.00 1.47 -4.86
N LYS A 31 -8.62 0.36 -4.47
CA LYS A 31 -9.97 0.00 -4.93
C LYS A 31 -11.02 1.00 -4.46
N VAL A 32 -10.99 1.36 -3.18
CA VAL A 32 -11.94 2.30 -2.57
C VAL A 32 -11.83 3.67 -3.23
N PHE A 33 -10.62 4.18 -3.43
CA PHE A 33 -10.41 5.46 -4.12
C PHE A 33 -10.91 5.44 -5.57
N LEU A 34 -10.68 4.34 -6.31
CA LEU A 34 -11.17 4.22 -7.68
C LEU A 34 -12.70 4.10 -7.77
N ALA A 35 -13.34 3.48 -6.76
CA ALA A 35 -14.79 3.29 -6.73
C ALA A 35 -15.56 4.53 -6.24
N HIS A 36 -15.02 5.26 -5.26
CA HIS A 36 -15.73 6.34 -4.57
C HIS A 36 -15.12 7.73 -4.84
N GLY A 37 -13.94 7.81 -5.44
CA GLY A 37 -13.14 9.04 -5.49
C GLY A 37 -12.43 9.32 -4.16
N PHE A 38 -11.44 10.21 -4.18
CA PHE A 38 -10.61 10.49 -3.02
C PHE A 38 -11.40 11.13 -1.86
N SER A 39 -12.24 12.13 -2.15
CA SER A 39 -12.95 12.90 -1.12
C SER A 39 -14.02 12.11 -0.37
N ALA A 40 -14.63 11.10 -1.00
CA ALA A 40 -15.68 10.28 -0.38
C ALA A 40 -15.15 8.97 0.22
N ALA A 41 -13.91 8.59 -0.08
CA ALA A 41 -13.27 7.43 0.52
C ALA A 41 -12.96 7.69 2.00
N THR A 42 -13.26 6.70 2.85
CA THR A 42 -13.01 6.79 4.29
C THR A 42 -12.12 5.66 4.77
N THR A 43 -11.39 5.87 5.86
CA THR A 43 -10.60 4.82 6.53
C THR A 43 -11.45 3.63 6.96
N ASP A 44 -12.75 3.82 7.18
CA ASP A 44 -13.70 2.74 7.47
C ASP A 44 -13.99 1.85 6.26
N MET A 45 -14.10 2.43 5.05
CA MET A 45 -14.26 1.67 3.79
C MET A 45 -12.99 0.84 3.50
N ILE A 46 -11.86 1.54 3.36
CA ILE A 46 -10.59 1.22 4.02
C ILE A 46 -10.40 -0.19 4.60
N GLN A 47 -10.48 -0.21 5.92
CA GLN A 47 -10.30 -1.39 6.77
C GLN A 47 -11.24 -2.54 6.40
N ARG A 48 -12.48 -2.24 5.99
CA ARG A 48 -13.49 -3.25 5.65
C ARG A 48 -13.12 -3.99 4.38
N GLU A 49 -12.72 -3.27 3.32
CA GLU A 49 -12.24 -3.86 2.06
C GLU A 49 -10.95 -4.65 2.26
N ALA A 50 -10.05 -4.18 3.15
CA ALA A 50 -8.80 -4.88 3.47
C ALA A 50 -8.99 -6.12 4.36
N GLY A 51 -10.15 -6.26 5.02
CA GLY A 51 -10.38 -7.30 6.03
C GLY A 51 -9.46 -7.17 7.25
N VAL A 52 -9.15 -5.95 7.66
CA VAL A 52 -8.30 -5.65 8.83
C VAL A 52 -9.02 -4.73 9.81
N SER A 53 -8.46 -4.55 11.02
CA SER A 53 -9.00 -3.59 11.97
C SER A 53 -8.52 -2.16 11.69
N LYS A 54 -9.28 -1.17 12.14
CA LYS A 54 -8.91 0.25 12.04
C LYS A 54 -7.55 0.54 12.70
N SER A 55 -7.28 -0.11 13.83
CA SER A 55 -5.98 -0.03 14.50
C SER A 55 -4.83 -0.58 13.65
N THR A 56 -5.07 -1.64 12.87
CA THR A 56 -4.06 -2.16 11.92
C THR A 56 -3.72 -1.12 10.84
N VAL A 57 -4.73 -0.37 10.36
CA VAL A 57 -4.48 0.71 9.39
C VAL A 57 -3.59 1.79 10.01
N TYR A 58 -3.94 2.31 11.19
CA TYR A 58 -3.16 3.37 11.84
C TYR A 58 -1.79 2.93 12.36
N ALA A 59 -1.59 1.64 12.65
CA ALA A 59 -0.29 1.10 13.03
C ALA A 59 0.71 1.08 11.86
N HIS A 60 0.23 0.99 10.62
CA HIS A 60 1.06 0.99 9.41
C HIS A 60 1.11 2.35 8.70
N PHE A 61 0.03 3.12 8.81
CA PHE A 61 -0.12 4.41 8.15
C PHE A 61 -0.64 5.42 9.17
N THR A 62 0.29 6.09 9.83
CA THR A 62 0.01 7.23 10.71
C THR A 62 -0.40 8.45 9.88
N ASN A 63 -1.23 9.32 10.47
CA ASN A 63 -1.59 10.62 9.90
C ASN A 63 -0.45 11.63 9.99
#